data_AF-A0A7S1SFE3-F1
#
_entry.id   AF-A0A7S1SFE3-F1
#
_cell.length_a   1.000
_cell.length_b   1.000
_cell.length_c   1.000
_cell.angle_alpha   90.00
_cell.angle_beta   90.00
_cell.angle_gamma   90.00
#
_symmetry.space_group_name_H-M   'P 1'
#
loop_
_entity.id
_entity.type
_entity.pdbx_description
1 polymer ?
#
loop_
_entity_poly.entity_id
_entity_poly.type
_entity_poly.pdbx_seq_one_letter_code
_entity_poly.pdbx_strand_id
1 'polypeptide(L)'
;MVASGRAQGSGEEYEHFIEVRKHVKRMQAGTPLLLRTGPGADAHGGGGAVQEDLRICTFWVTQDLQTLQWREQEGDGPSSENCEVPLSGIAEVVEDMSRQEEEDHHALTLVLHPGTSKQVPNVMGLICASPEDLATWHHGLKFLVGSLPPPQSPSATRSAAPSVPQ
;
A
#
# COMPACT_ATOMS: atom_id res chain seq x y z
N MET A 1 35.41 -37.78 -9.07
CA MET A 1 35.64 -36.39 -8.62
C MET A 1 34.31 -35.85 -8.15
N VAL A 2 34.27 -35.40 -6.89
CA VAL A 2 33.04 -35.06 -6.16
C VAL A 2 32.55 -33.69 -6.59
N ALA A 3 31.25 -33.60 -6.90
CA ALA A 3 30.56 -32.34 -7.06
C ALA A 3 30.51 -31.61 -5.71
N SER A 4 30.71 -30.30 -5.71
CA SER A 4 30.35 -29.43 -4.59
C SER A 4 29.82 -28.12 -5.16
N GLY A 5 28.50 -28.10 -5.35
CA GLY A 5 27.76 -26.88 -5.54
C GLY A 5 27.68 -26.13 -4.21
N ARG A 6 28.17 -24.90 -4.18
CA ARG A 6 27.90 -23.94 -3.11
C ARG A 6 26.65 -23.15 -3.47
N ALA A 7 25.54 -23.47 -2.84
CA ALA A 7 24.44 -22.54 -2.67
C ALA A 7 24.83 -21.56 -1.54
N GLN A 8 25.38 -20.40 -1.91
CA GLN A 8 25.50 -19.24 -1.03
C GLN A 8 24.31 -18.32 -1.35
N GLY A 9 23.26 -18.41 -0.53
CA GLY A 9 22.03 -17.63 -0.67
C GLY A 9 20.98 -18.13 0.32
N SER A 10 21.25 -18.03 1.62
CA SER A 10 20.34 -18.62 2.62
C SER A 10 20.26 -17.94 4.00
N GLY A 11 21.13 -16.95 4.29
CA GLY A 11 21.11 -16.22 5.58
C GLY A 11 20.30 -14.93 5.51
N GLU A 12 20.72 -14.02 4.63
CA GLU A 12 20.16 -12.67 4.52
C GLU A 12 18.71 -12.69 4.01
N GLU A 13 18.39 -13.58 3.06
CA GLU A 13 17.02 -13.76 2.57
C GLU A 13 16.07 -14.29 3.66
N TYR A 14 16.58 -15.14 4.56
CA TYR A 14 15.81 -15.67 5.68
C TYR A 14 15.55 -14.59 6.73
N GLU A 15 16.56 -13.80 7.10
CA GLU A 15 16.42 -12.69 8.04
C GLU A 15 15.43 -11.65 7.52
N HIS A 16 15.54 -11.29 6.24
CA HIS A 16 14.61 -10.38 5.58
C HIS A 16 13.17 -10.92 5.63
N PHE A 17 12.97 -12.21 5.35
CA PHE A 17 11.65 -12.82 5.44
C PHE A 17 11.06 -12.81 6.85
N ILE A 18 11.89 -13.03 7.88
CA ILE A 18 11.44 -12.95 9.28
C ILE A 18 11.05 -11.51 9.65
N GLU A 19 11.82 -10.52 9.20
CA GLU A 19 11.55 -9.10 9.42
C GLU A 19 10.23 -8.67 8.76
N VAL A 20 10.03 -9.02 7.49
CA VAL A 20 8.77 -8.77 6.77
C VAL A 20 7.58 -9.38 7.50
N ARG A 21 7.69 -10.61 8.00
CA ARG A 21 6.59 -11.24 8.77
C ARG A 21 6.29 -10.50 10.07
N LYS A 22 7.27 -9.87 10.70
CA LYS A 22 7.03 -9.01 11.87
C LYS A 22 6.27 -7.75 11.46
N HIS A 23 6.65 -7.12 10.35
CA HIS A 23 5.94 -5.96 9.84
C HIS A 23 4.48 -6.28 9.51
N VAL A 24 4.23 -7.37 8.76
CA VAL A 24 2.86 -7.79 8.41
C VAL A 24 2.01 -8.03 9.66
N LYS A 25 2.55 -8.70 10.68
CA LYS A 25 1.83 -8.91 11.95
C LYS A 25 1.47 -7.59 12.63
N ARG A 26 2.37 -6.61 12.62
CA ARG A 26 2.11 -5.27 13.19
C ARG A 26 1.04 -4.53 12.39
N MET A 27 1.10 -4.61 11.07
CA MET A 27 0.07 -4.03 10.19
C MET A 27 -1.30 -4.67 10.43
N GLN A 28 -1.38 -5.99 10.65
CA GLN A 28 -2.64 -6.67 10.98
C GLN A 28 -3.22 -6.27 12.34
N ALA A 29 -2.38 -5.85 13.29
CA ALA A 29 -2.83 -5.39 14.60
C ALA A 29 -3.49 -4.01 14.57
N GLY A 30 -3.21 -3.22 13.53
CA GLY A 30 -3.66 -1.84 13.41
C GLY A 30 -2.59 -0.84 13.84
N THR A 31 -2.45 0.25 13.09
CA THR A 31 -1.56 1.36 13.42
C THR A 31 -2.28 2.68 13.20
N PRO A 32 -2.30 3.59 14.19
CA PRO A 32 -2.81 4.94 13.99
C PRO A 32 -1.83 5.72 13.10
N LEU A 33 -2.32 6.20 11.96
CA LEU A 33 -1.59 7.01 11.00
C LEU A 33 -2.42 8.25 10.65
N LEU A 34 -1.75 9.33 10.27
CA LEU A 34 -2.43 10.52 9.79
C LEU A 34 -2.57 10.43 8.26
N LEU A 35 -3.81 10.31 7.81
CA LEU A 35 -4.19 10.29 6.40
C LEU A 35 -4.24 11.71 5.84
N ARG A 36 -3.48 11.95 4.77
CA ARG A 36 -3.48 13.18 3.98
C ARG A 36 -4.19 12.93 2.66
N THR A 37 -5.30 13.64 2.44
CA THR A 37 -6.06 13.62 1.18
C THR A 37 -6.23 15.04 0.61
N GLY A 38 -6.30 15.16 -0.72
CA GLY A 38 -6.54 16.42 -1.40
C GLY A 38 -5.50 16.76 -2.48
N PRO A 39 -5.65 17.90 -3.19
CA PRO A 39 -4.82 18.27 -4.34
C PRO A 39 -3.34 18.49 -4.03
N GLY A 40 -2.96 18.56 -2.75
CA GLY A 40 -1.58 18.63 -2.27
C GLY A 40 -0.89 17.29 -2.05
N ALA A 41 -1.60 16.16 -2.18
CA ALA A 41 -1.00 14.83 -2.14
C ALA A 41 -0.06 14.58 -3.34
N ASP A 42 -0.28 15.30 -4.44
CA ASP A 42 0.48 15.23 -5.69
C ASP A 42 1.40 16.46 -5.83
N ALA A 43 2.10 16.88 -4.77
CA ALA A 43 2.81 18.15 -4.78
C ALA A 43 4.17 18.11 -5.51
N HIS A 44 4.13 18.12 -6.85
CA HIS A 44 5.10 18.88 -7.65
C HIS A 44 4.50 20.25 -8.01
N GLY A 45 4.67 21.21 -7.11
CA GLY A 45 4.67 22.64 -7.44
C GLY A 45 3.33 23.36 -7.61
N GLY A 46 3.17 24.47 -6.90
CA GLY A 46 2.20 25.51 -7.24
C GLY A 46 1.58 26.19 -6.03
N GLY A 47 2.23 27.25 -5.57
CA GLY A 47 1.81 28.05 -4.40
C GLY A 47 0.35 28.54 -4.48
N GLY A 48 -0.50 27.87 -3.73
CA GLY A 48 -1.82 28.33 -3.31
C GLY A 48 -2.21 27.45 -2.14
N ALA A 49 -2.63 28.04 -1.01
CA ALA A 49 -3.02 27.33 0.19
C ALA A 49 -4.30 26.50 -0.07
N VAL A 50 -4.15 25.39 -0.78
CA VAL A 50 -5.18 24.37 -0.88
C VAL A 50 -5.11 23.60 0.42
N GLN A 51 -6.16 23.70 1.21
CA GLN A 51 -6.27 23.08 2.52
C GLN A 51 -6.16 21.56 2.35
N GLU A 52 -5.07 20.97 2.83
CA GLU A 52 -4.92 19.52 2.94
C GLU A 52 -5.92 19.01 3.98
N ASP A 53 -6.64 17.93 3.66
CA ASP A 53 -7.52 17.26 4.62
C ASP A 53 -6.70 16.18 5.35
N LEU A 54 -6.49 16.41 6.64
CA LEU A 54 -5.70 15.56 7.54
C LEU A 54 -6.62 14.88 8.55
N ARG A 55 -6.64 13.55 8.56
CA ARG A 55 -7.49 12.73 9.44
C ARG A 55 -6.68 11.64 10.13
N ILE A 56 -6.90 11.44 11.43
CA ILE A 56 -6.27 10.33 12.15
C ILE A 56 -7.09 9.08 11.90
N CYS A 57 -6.48 8.08 11.29
CA CYS A 57 -7.11 6.81 10.97
C CYS A 57 -6.30 5.65 11.55
N THR A 58 -6.96 4.63 12.05
CA THR A 58 -6.29 3.35 12.31
C THR A 58 -6.30 2.54 11.03
N PHE A 59 -5.12 2.20 10.50
CA PHE A 59 -4.94 1.37 9.31
C PHE A 59 -4.58 -0.06 9.71
N TRP A 60 -5.10 -1.06 9.00
CA TRP A 60 -4.69 -2.45 9.14
C TRP A 60 -4.79 -3.23 7.84
N VAL A 61 -4.02 -4.31 7.73
CA VAL A 61 -4.17 -5.30 6.67
C VAL A 61 -5.03 -6.46 7.16
N THR A 62 -5.89 -7.00 6.31
CA THR A 62 -6.74 -8.15 6.64
C THR A 62 -5.92 -9.43 6.87
N GLN A 63 -6.53 -10.43 7.52
CA GLN A 63 -5.83 -11.70 7.82
C GLN A 63 -5.43 -12.49 6.58
N ASP A 64 -6.21 -12.37 5.51
CA ASP A 64 -5.96 -12.98 4.20
C ASP A 64 -4.89 -12.24 3.36
N LEU A 65 -4.37 -11.12 3.87
CA LEU A 65 -3.37 -10.28 3.22
C LEU A 65 -3.81 -9.80 1.83
N GLN A 66 -5.12 -9.58 1.64
CA GLN A 66 -5.68 -9.10 0.38
C GLN A 66 -6.08 -7.63 0.41
N THR A 67 -6.40 -7.09 1.59
CA THR A 67 -7.07 -5.79 1.70
C THR A 67 -6.38 -4.91 2.74
N LEU A 68 -6.17 -3.65 2.38
CA LEU A 68 -5.83 -2.57 3.31
C LEU A 68 -7.14 -1.90 3.75
N GLN A 69 -7.38 -1.85 5.05
CA GLN A 69 -8.56 -1.23 5.64
C GLN A 69 -8.15 -0.13 6.60
N TRP A 70 -9.02 0.86 6.77
CA TRP A 70 -8.84 1.87 7.80
C TRP A 70 -10.17 2.43 8.28
N ARG A 71 -10.13 3.02 9.47
CA ARG A 71 -11.26 3.75 10.04
C ARG A 71 -10.77 5.02 10.71
N GLU A 72 -11.55 6.07 10.64
CA GLU A 72 -11.28 7.33 11.32
C GLU A 72 -11.41 7.17 12.85
N GLN A 73 -10.46 7.75 13.58
CA GLN A 73 -10.42 7.72 15.04
C GLN A 73 -11.25 8.89 15.58
N GLU A 74 -12.47 8.60 16.05
CA GLU A 74 -13.38 9.51 16.78
C GLU A 74 -13.57 10.90 16.16
N GLY A 75 -14.42 10.98 15.13
CA GLY A 75 -15.28 12.15 14.93
C GLY A 75 -16.67 11.82 15.49
N ASP A 76 -17.29 12.75 16.21
CA ASP A 76 -18.63 12.63 16.86
C ASP A 76 -19.80 12.54 15.85
N GLY A 77 -19.60 11.80 14.75
CA GLY A 77 -20.51 11.70 13.61
C GLY A 77 -20.96 10.26 13.35
N PRO A 78 -22.21 10.05 12.88
CA PRO A 78 -22.82 8.73 12.65
C PRO A 78 -22.21 7.91 11.48
N SER A 79 -20.99 8.22 11.03
CA SER A 79 -20.36 7.61 9.85
C SER A 79 -18.87 7.38 10.06
N SER A 80 -18.50 6.65 11.12
CA SER A 80 -17.21 5.94 11.15
C SER A 80 -17.30 4.76 10.18
N GLU A 81 -17.32 5.06 8.88
CA GLU A 81 -17.35 4.06 7.83
C GLU A 81 -15.95 3.43 7.70
N ASN A 82 -15.89 2.11 7.74
CA ASN A 82 -14.66 1.41 7.40
C ASN A 82 -14.39 1.60 5.91
N CYS A 83 -13.25 2.20 5.61
CA CYS A 83 -12.76 2.33 4.25
C CYS A 83 -11.85 1.14 3.93
N GLU A 84 -11.84 0.73 2.66
CA GLU A 84 -11.01 -0.38 2.21
C GLU A 84 -10.50 -0.20 0.78
N VAL A 85 -9.33 -0.77 0.52
CA VAL A 85 -8.71 -0.88 -0.79
C VAL A 85 -8.09 -2.27 -0.92
N PRO A 86 -8.32 -2.98 -2.04
CA PRO A 86 -7.58 -4.20 -2.33
C PRO A 86 -6.10 -3.86 -2.52
N LEU A 87 -5.20 -4.67 -1.95
CA LEU A 87 -3.76 -4.47 -2.10
C LEU A 87 -3.31 -4.59 -3.56
N SER A 88 -4.03 -5.37 -4.38
CA SER A 88 -3.83 -5.43 -5.84
C SER A 88 -4.22 -4.13 -6.57
N GLY A 89 -4.95 -3.24 -5.90
CA GLY A 89 -5.28 -1.90 -6.39
C GLY A 89 -4.19 -0.87 -6.12
N ILE A 90 -3.16 -1.20 -5.33
CA ILE A 90 -2.02 -0.30 -5.08
C ILE A 90 -1.01 -0.49 -6.20
N ALA A 91 -0.81 0.58 -6.98
CA ALA A 91 0.16 0.61 -8.08
C ALA A 91 1.58 0.87 -7.58
N GLU A 92 1.72 1.76 -6.60
CA GLU A 92 3.03 2.18 -6.07
C GLU A 92 2.97 2.56 -4.60
N VAL A 93 4.07 2.30 -3.89
CA VAL A 93 4.31 2.74 -2.51
C VAL A 93 5.62 3.53 -2.52
N VAL A 94 5.52 4.84 -2.33
CA VAL A 94 6.65 5.78 -2.41
C VAL A 94 6.94 6.34 -1.03
N GLU A 95 8.20 6.39 -0.64
CA GLU A 95 8.60 7.12 0.57
C GLU A 95 8.68 8.62 0.24
N ASP A 96 7.99 9.46 1.02
CA ASP A 96 7.92 10.90 0.75
C ASP A 96 9.13 11.60 1.37
N MET A 97 10.19 11.79 0.57
CA MET A 97 11.41 12.52 0.95
C MET A 97 11.30 14.03 0.69
N SER A 98 10.18 14.52 0.16
CA SER A 98 10.08 15.89 -0.37
C SER A 98 10.08 16.98 0.72
N ARG A 99 9.70 16.63 1.95
CA ARG A 99 9.61 17.55 3.09
C ARG A 99 10.74 17.37 4.10
N GLN A 100 11.85 16.73 3.72
CA GLN A 100 12.98 16.43 4.62
C GLN A 100 13.68 17.68 5.19
N GLU A 101 13.39 18.87 4.66
CA GLU A 101 13.88 20.16 5.17
C GLU A 101 13.03 20.71 6.34
N GLU A 102 11.82 20.19 6.55
CA GLU A 102 10.96 20.48 7.72
C GLU A 102 10.93 19.23 8.62
N GLU A 103 11.27 19.40 9.89
CA GLU A 103 11.62 18.36 10.87
C GLU A 103 10.73 17.10 10.84
N ASP A 104 11.38 15.93 10.78
CA ASP A 104 10.87 14.62 11.25
C ASP A 104 9.54 14.09 10.68
N HIS A 105 9.19 14.43 9.44
CA HIS A 105 8.03 13.84 8.79
C HIS A 105 8.32 12.44 8.21
N HIS A 106 7.89 11.41 8.95
CA HIS A 106 7.92 10.02 8.49
C HIS A 106 6.71 9.72 7.59
N ALA A 107 6.80 9.99 6.28
CA ALA A 107 5.65 9.88 5.39
C ALA A 107 5.86 8.93 4.20
N LEU A 108 4.78 8.33 3.74
CA LEU A 108 4.74 7.53 2.52
C LEU A 108 3.48 7.86 1.71
N THR A 109 3.58 7.73 0.39
CA THR A 109 2.51 7.98 -0.56
C THR A 109 2.08 6.66 -1.20
N LEU A 110 0.78 6.40 -1.17
CA LEU A 110 0.15 5.28 -1.88
C LEU A 110 -0.47 5.79 -3.16
N VAL A 111 -0.07 5.20 -4.29
CA VAL A 111 -0.67 5.45 -5.60
C VAL A 111 -1.54 4.25 -5.95
N LEU A 112 -2.83 4.47 -6.19
CA LEU A 112 -3.80 3.46 -6.55
C LEU A 112 -4.02 3.44 -8.07
N HIS A 113 -4.35 2.26 -8.60
CA HIS A 113 -4.80 2.13 -9.98
C HIS A 113 -6.11 2.90 -10.19
N PRO A 114 -6.30 3.54 -11.36
CA PRO A 114 -7.55 4.20 -11.70
C PRO A 114 -8.74 3.24 -11.58
N GLY A 115 -9.78 3.66 -10.87
CA GLY A 115 -11.01 2.87 -10.72
C GLY A 115 -10.98 1.81 -9.62
N THR A 116 -9.92 1.76 -8.80
CA THR A 116 -9.83 0.86 -7.64
C THR A 116 -10.98 1.07 -6.66
N SER A 117 -11.33 2.33 -6.37
CA SER A 117 -12.52 2.69 -5.60
C SER A 117 -13.05 4.04 -6.05
N LYS A 118 -14.37 4.21 -6.03
CA LYS A 118 -15.01 5.50 -6.36
C LYS A 118 -14.93 6.50 -5.20
N GLN A 119 -14.69 6.02 -3.99
CA GLN A 119 -14.73 6.81 -2.76
C GLN A 119 -13.33 7.18 -2.25
N VAL A 120 -12.30 6.51 -2.76
CA VAL A 120 -10.91 6.70 -2.32
C VAL A 120 -10.15 7.43 -3.43
N PRO A 121 -9.41 8.52 -3.11
CA PRO A 121 -8.60 9.20 -4.10
C PRO A 121 -7.49 8.28 -4.63
N ASN A 122 -7.09 8.48 -5.89
CA ASN A 122 -6.03 7.68 -6.51
C ASN A 122 -4.67 7.87 -5.83
N VAL A 123 -4.47 8.94 -5.08
CA VAL A 123 -3.24 9.20 -4.33
C VAL A 123 -3.61 9.53 -2.89
N MET A 124 -2.93 8.88 -1.95
CA MET A 124 -3.10 9.08 -0.51
C MET A 124 -1.73 9.23 0.14
N GLY A 125 -1.55 10.24 0.98
CA GLY A 125 -0.39 10.34 1.86
C GLY A 125 -0.69 9.74 3.22
N LEU A 126 0.23 8.94 3.76
CA LEU A 126 0.19 8.44 5.13
C LEU A 126 1.39 9.01 5.89
N ILE A 127 1.12 9.73 6.97
CA ILE A 127 2.13 10.25 7.88
C ILE A 127 2.16 9.36 9.12
N CYS A 128 3.33 8.81 9.39
CA CYS A 128 3.63 7.89 10.47
C CYS A 128 4.10 8.67 11.70
N ALA A 129 3.80 8.15 12.89
CA ALA A 129 4.22 8.75 14.15
C ALA A 129 5.70 8.48 14.50
N SER A 130 6.32 7.52 13.81
CA SER A 130 7.68 7.05 14.11
C SER A 130 8.37 6.50 12.85
N PRO A 131 9.72 6.46 12.80
CA PRO A 131 10.45 5.85 11.70
C PRO A 131 10.23 4.33 11.65
N GLU A 132 9.97 3.68 12.79
CA GLU A 132 9.67 2.25 12.84
C GLU A 132 8.31 1.93 12.20
N ASP A 133 7.32 2.81 12.38
CA ASP A 133 6.04 2.68 11.68
C ASP A 133 6.22 2.90 10.18
N LEU A 134 6.99 3.91 9.76
CA LEU A 134 7.32 4.11 8.35
C LEU A 134 7.98 2.88 7.73
N ALA A 135 9.03 2.35 8.35
CA ALA A 135 9.71 1.14 7.88
C ALA A 135 8.73 -0.05 7.80
N THR A 136 7.90 -0.22 8.82
CA THR A 136 6.87 -1.28 8.88
C THR A 136 5.90 -1.19 7.71
N TRP A 137 5.33 -0.01 7.49
CA TRP A 137 4.31 0.20 6.47
C TRP A 137 4.89 0.20 5.06
N HIS A 138 6.03 0.85 4.85
CA HIS A 138 6.71 0.90 3.57
C HIS A 138 7.20 -0.48 3.12
N HIS A 139 7.97 -1.20 3.94
CA HIS A 139 8.47 -2.53 3.58
C HIS A 139 7.36 -3.57 3.54
N GLY A 140 6.43 -3.53 4.49
CA GLY A 140 5.30 -4.44 4.54
C GLY A 140 4.39 -4.32 3.31
N LEU A 141 3.99 -3.11 2.93
CA LEU A 141 3.16 -2.90 1.73
C LEU A 141 3.92 -3.25 0.44
N LYS A 142 5.19 -2.85 0.30
CA LYS A 142 6.00 -3.23 -0.88
C LYS A 142 6.09 -4.74 -1.05
N PHE A 143 6.32 -5.47 0.04
CA PHE A 143 6.35 -6.93 0.00
C PHE A 143 5.00 -7.50 -0.40
N LEU A 144 3.91 -7.04 0.23
CA LEU A 144 2.57 -7.56 -0.04
C LEU A 144 2.15 -7.29 -1.50
N VAL A 145 2.29 -6.06 -1.98
CA VAL A 145 1.96 -5.67 -3.36
C VAL A 145 2.83 -6.42 -4.37
N GLY A 146 4.13 -6.57 -4.11
CA GLY A 146 5.05 -7.31 -4.98
C GLY A 146 4.82 -8.83 -4.99
N SER A 147 4.15 -9.38 -3.97
CA SER A 147 3.83 -10.81 -3.87
C SER A 147 2.53 -11.21 -4.58
N LEU A 148 1.70 -10.23 -4.96
CA LEU A 148 0.45 -10.49 -5.65
C LEU A 148 0.70 -10.82 -7.12
N PRO A 149 -0.05 -11.78 -7.69
CA PRO A 149 0.04 -12.05 -9.11
C PRO A 149 -0.34 -10.79 -9.90
N PRO A 150 0.37 -10.46 -10.99
CA PRO A 150 -0.01 -9.33 -11.82
C PRO A 150 -1.47 -9.50 -12.26
N PRO A 151 -2.26 -8.40 -12.33
CA PRO A 151 -3.64 -8.48 -12.75
C PRO A 151 -3.68 -9.17 -14.11
N GLN A 152 -4.33 -10.34 -14.15
CA GLN A 152 -4.48 -11.08 -15.40
C GLN A 152 -5.27 -10.18 -16.34
N SER A 153 -4.59 -9.67 -17.37
CA SER A 153 -5.25 -8.97 -18.47
C SER A 153 -6.38 -9.88 -18.94
N PRO A 154 -7.62 -9.39 -19.15
CA PRO A 154 -8.71 -10.22 -19.61
C PRO A 154 -8.26 -10.82 -20.95
N SER A 155 -7.84 -12.08 -20.90
CA SER A 155 -7.46 -12.82 -22.09
C SER A 155 -8.71 -12.87 -22.93
N ALA A 156 -8.68 -12.13 -24.05
CA ALA A 156 -9.70 -12.14 -25.06
C ALA A 156 -10.01 -13.61 -25.36
N THR A 157 -11.17 -14.06 -24.90
CA THR A 157 -11.73 -15.36 -25.21
C THR A 157 -11.72 -15.45 -26.73
N ARG A 158 -10.76 -16.22 -27.28
CA ARG A 158 -10.80 -16.63 -28.68
C ARG A 158 -12.09 -17.42 -28.84
N SER A 159 -13.15 -16.76 -29.30
CA SER A 159 -14.30 -17.39 -29.91
C SER A 159 -13.83 -18.14 -31.14
N ALA A 160 -13.36 -19.37 -30.93
CA ALA A 160 -13.27 -20.36 -31.99
C ALA A 160 -14.69 -20.81 -32.28
N ALA A 161 -15.32 -20.17 -33.27
CA ALA A 161 -16.56 -20.65 -33.84
C ALA A 161 -16.31 -21.99 -34.55
N PRO A 162 -17.10 -23.04 -34.29
CA PRO A 162 -17.04 -24.26 -35.08
C PRO A 162 -17.78 -24.04 -36.41
N SER A 163 -17.02 -23.95 -37.50
CA SER A 163 -17.58 -24.05 -38.87
C SER A 163 -17.80 -25.54 -39.19
N VAL A 164 -19.06 -25.94 -39.34
CA VAL A 164 -19.47 -27.29 -39.78
C VAL A 164 -20.49 -27.13 -40.92
N PRO A 165 -20.47 -28.00 -41.95
CA PRO A 165 -20.62 -27.64 -43.36
C PRO A 165 -22.05 -27.80 -43.89
N GLN A 166 -22.26 -27.32 -45.12
CA GLN A 166 -23.42 -27.64 -45.96
C GLN A 166 -22.98 -28.47 -47.16
#